data_AF-A0A919HFB2-F1
#
_entry.id   AF-A0A919HFB2-F1
#
_cell.length_a   1.000
_cell.length_b   1.000
_cell.length_c   1.000
_cell.angle_alpha   90.00
_cell.angle_beta   90.00
_cell.angle_gamma   90.00
#
_symmetry.space_group_name_H-M   'P 1'
#
loop_
_entity.id
_entity.type
_entity.pdbx_description
1 polymer ?
#
loop_
_entity_poly.entity_id
_entity_poly.type
_entity_poly.pdbx_seq_one_letter_code
_entity_poly.pdbx_strand_id
1 'polypeptide(L)'
;MPSRCPTAAELARFGVETSIVVPGPFAGTDLFAKAATSADEERRAEYDTRYPGLMAHIGSRLASLAPKDADEAMVADAVVEVVGTPRGQRPFRVHVDPVNDGSEAVSEVADRARVTFLGRLGLSDLLKPQAPPRH
;
A
#
# COMPACT_ATOMS: atom_id res chain seq x y z
N MET A 1 8.10 3.09 14.24
CA MET A 1 9.08 2.53 13.26
C MET A 1 9.53 3.62 12.28
N PRO A 2 10.64 3.47 11.50
CA PRO A 2 11.14 4.54 10.65
C PRO A 2 10.13 4.98 9.56
N SER A 3 10.10 6.27 9.22
CA SER A 3 9.27 6.95 8.23
C SER A 3 9.95 6.86 6.88
N ARG A 4 9.24 6.29 5.90
CA ARG A 4 9.82 5.80 4.63
C ARG A 4 8.97 6.22 3.43
N CYS A 5 8.20 7.30 3.60
CA CYS A 5 7.42 7.99 2.58
C CYS A 5 7.78 9.48 2.64
N PRO A 6 7.92 10.21 1.51
CA PRO A 6 8.30 11.62 1.51
C PRO A 6 7.42 12.48 2.43
N THR A 7 6.09 12.37 2.30
CA THR A 7 5.14 13.10 3.15
C THR A 7 5.30 12.76 4.63
N ALA A 8 5.57 11.50 4.96
CA ALA A 8 5.79 11.10 6.34
C ALA A 8 7.09 11.69 6.92
N ALA A 9 8.12 11.91 6.09
CA ALA A 9 9.36 12.56 6.50
C ALA A 9 9.15 14.09 6.67
N GLU A 10 8.43 14.72 5.76
CA GLU A 10 8.06 16.15 5.83
C GLU A 10 7.28 16.47 7.11
N LEU A 11 6.38 15.57 7.51
CA LEU A 11 5.51 15.73 8.67
C LEU A 11 6.15 15.30 10.01
N ALA A 12 7.28 14.60 9.98
CA ALA A 12 7.91 14.03 11.16
C ALA A 12 8.22 15.08 12.24
N ARG A 13 8.76 16.25 11.86
CA ARG A 13 9.09 17.34 12.78
C ARG A 13 7.88 18.07 13.35
N PHE A 14 6.72 17.95 12.71
CA PHE A 14 5.45 18.45 13.24
C PHE A 14 4.81 17.47 14.24
N GLY A 15 5.44 16.32 14.47
CA GLY A 15 4.95 15.29 15.39
C GLY A 15 3.71 14.54 14.89
N VAL A 16 3.43 14.61 13.59
CA VAL A 16 2.36 13.85 12.95
C VAL A 16 2.88 12.46 12.62
N GLU A 17 2.13 11.43 13.04
CA GLU A 17 2.46 10.03 12.77
C GLU A 17 1.77 9.56 11.48
N THR A 18 2.45 8.71 10.73
CA THR A 18 1.94 8.17 9.47
C THR A 18 1.99 6.64 9.50
N SER A 19 0.90 6.02 9.04
CA SER A 19 0.80 4.60 8.79
C SER A 19 0.14 4.39 7.42
N ILE A 20 0.58 3.38 6.69
CA ILE A 20 0.08 3.04 5.36
C ILE A 20 -0.49 1.62 5.41
N VAL A 21 -1.80 1.49 5.23
CA VAL A 21 -2.44 0.19 5.01
C VAL A 21 -2.36 -0.13 3.53
N VAL A 22 -1.76 -1.27 3.19
CA VAL A 22 -1.53 -1.73 1.81
C VAL A 22 -2.43 -2.94 1.58
N PRO A 23 -3.63 -2.76 1.03
CA PRO A 23 -4.51 -3.87 0.70
C PRO A 23 -4.00 -4.59 -0.56
N GLY A 24 -4.01 -5.92 -0.52
CA GLY A 24 -3.87 -6.77 -1.70
C GLY A 24 -5.18 -6.90 -2.47
N PRO A 25 -5.21 -7.75 -3.52
CA PRO A 25 -6.42 -7.99 -4.28
C PRO A 25 -7.43 -8.85 -3.50
N PHE A 26 -8.69 -8.38 -3.44
CA PHE A 26 -9.83 -9.10 -2.86
C PHE A 26 -10.86 -9.43 -3.93
N ALA A 27 -11.35 -10.68 -3.95
CA ALA A 27 -12.30 -11.17 -4.96
C ALA A 27 -13.65 -10.41 -4.96
N GLY A 28 -14.10 -9.88 -3.82
CA GLY A 28 -15.36 -9.14 -3.68
C GLY A 28 -15.36 -7.71 -4.27
N THR A 29 -14.19 -7.13 -4.51
CA THR A 29 -14.08 -5.72 -4.90
C THR A 29 -14.38 -5.46 -6.39
N ASP A 30 -14.38 -6.50 -7.21
CA ASP A 30 -14.51 -6.47 -8.68
C ASP A 30 -13.72 -5.32 -9.33
N LEU A 31 -12.45 -5.21 -8.92
CA LEU A 31 -11.55 -4.11 -9.26
C LEU A 31 -11.46 -3.85 -10.77
N PHE A 32 -11.49 -4.92 -11.58
CA PHE A 32 -11.40 -4.82 -13.03
C PHE A 32 -12.71 -4.38 -13.69
N ALA A 33 -13.87 -4.80 -13.17
CA ALA A 33 -15.15 -4.35 -13.73
C ALA A 33 -15.43 -2.88 -13.40
N LYS A 34 -14.93 -2.39 -12.25
CA LYS A 34 -15.08 -0.99 -11.81
C LYS A 34 -13.96 -0.08 -12.35
N ALA A 35 -12.96 -0.63 -13.02
CA ALA A 35 -11.86 0.16 -13.57
C ALA A 35 -12.37 1.07 -14.69
N ALA A 36 -11.91 2.31 -14.71
CA ALA A 36 -12.18 3.23 -15.81
C ALA A 36 -11.55 2.69 -17.11
N THR A 37 -12.27 2.83 -18.22
CA THR A 37 -11.76 2.48 -19.55
C THR A 37 -11.03 3.64 -20.19
N SER A 38 -10.07 3.35 -21.08
CA SER A 38 -9.38 4.37 -21.89
C SER A 38 -10.39 5.16 -22.73
N ALA A 39 -10.20 6.48 -22.81
CA ALA A 39 -10.98 7.34 -23.70
C ALA A 39 -10.52 7.26 -25.18
N ASP A 40 -9.30 6.77 -25.44
CA ASP A 40 -8.81 6.50 -26.80
C ASP A 40 -9.31 5.13 -27.26
N GLU A 41 -10.45 5.14 -27.95
CA GLU A 41 -11.17 3.95 -28.39
C GLU A 41 -10.45 3.18 -29.49
N GLU A 42 -9.75 3.87 -30.39
CA GLU A 42 -8.99 3.25 -31.47
C GLU A 42 -7.82 2.46 -30.90
N ARG A 43 -7.03 3.07 -30.00
CA ARG A 43 -5.94 2.38 -29.31
C ARG A 43 -6.45 1.21 -28.47
N ARG A 44 -7.61 1.36 -27.82
CA ARG A 44 -8.24 0.28 -27.05
C ARG A 44 -8.55 -0.92 -27.95
N ALA A 45 -9.17 -0.69 -29.10
CA ALA A 45 -9.50 -1.76 -30.06
C ALA A 45 -8.26 -2.49 -30.60
N GLU A 46 -7.16 -1.76 -30.85
CA GLU A 46 -5.87 -2.36 -31.22
C GLU A 46 -5.35 -3.30 -30.13
N TYR A 47 -5.42 -2.88 -28.86
CA TYR A 47 -5.00 -3.68 -27.71
C TYR A 47 -5.90 -4.90 -27.50
N ASP A 48 -7.22 -4.75 -27.63
CA ASP A 48 -8.18 -5.86 -27.51
C ASP A 48 -7.97 -6.90 -28.62
N THR A 49 -7.63 -6.45 -29.84
CA THR A 49 -7.26 -7.35 -30.95
C THR A 49 -5.95 -8.09 -30.66
N ARG A 50 -4.97 -7.39 -30.09
CA ARG A 50 -3.64 -7.97 -29.80
C ARG A 50 -3.65 -8.90 -28.58
N TYR A 51 -4.51 -8.65 -27.61
CA TYR A 51 -4.60 -9.34 -26.32
C TYR A 51 -6.06 -9.75 -25.98
N PRO A 52 -6.69 -10.57 -26.82
CA PRO A 52 -8.11 -10.88 -26.66
C PRO A 52 -8.39 -11.54 -25.32
N GLY A 53 -9.27 -10.93 -24.52
CA GLY A 53 -9.72 -11.47 -23.24
C GLY A 53 -8.67 -11.49 -22.11
N LEU A 54 -7.52 -10.81 -22.28
CA LEU A 54 -6.43 -10.85 -21.31
C LEU A 54 -6.86 -10.39 -19.91
N MET A 55 -7.62 -9.28 -19.81
CA MET A 55 -8.05 -8.74 -18.53
C MET A 55 -9.01 -9.69 -17.79
N ALA A 56 -9.96 -10.30 -18.52
CA ALA A 56 -10.84 -11.31 -17.95
C ALA A 56 -10.05 -12.54 -17.47
N HIS A 57 -9.03 -12.96 -18.23
CA HIS A 57 -8.15 -14.05 -17.83
C HIS A 57 -7.38 -13.72 -16.55
N ILE A 58 -6.75 -12.54 -16.48
CA ILE A 58 -6.02 -12.08 -15.29
C ILE A 58 -6.95 -12.02 -14.07
N GLY A 59 -8.13 -11.41 -14.20
CA GLY A 59 -9.12 -11.33 -13.13
C GLY A 59 -9.54 -12.71 -12.61
N SER A 60 -9.80 -13.65 -13.52
CA SER A 60 -10.14 -15.03 -13.16
C SER A 60 -9.01 -15.75 -12.41
N ARG A 61 -7.75 -15.57 -12.84
CA ARG A 61 -6.59 -16.17 -12.19
C ARG A 61 -6.34 -15.57 -10.80
N LEU A 62 -6.45 -14.24 -10.66
CA LEU A 62 -6.33 -13.56 -9.37
C LEU A 62 -7.42 -14.02 -8.39
N ALA A 63 -8.67 -14.10 -8.84
CA ALA A 63 -9.76 -14.61 -8.02
C ALA A 63 -9.55 -16.07 -7.58
N SER A 64 -8.88 -16.88 -8.41
CA SER A 64 -8.56 -18.28 -8.09
C SER A 64 -7.41 -18.43 -7.08
N LEU A 65 -6.57 -17.40 -6.92
CA LEU A 65 -5.49 -17.39 -5.93
C LEU A 65 -5.96 -16.90 -4.56
N ALA A 66 -7.04 -16.12 -4.51
CA ALA A 66 -7.59 -15.62 -3.25
C ALA A 66 -8.14 -16.77 -2.38
N PRO A 67 -7.77 -16.83 -1.09
CA PRO A 67 -8.44 -17.69 -0.13
C PRO A 67 -9.95 -17.43 -0.11
N LYS A 68 -10.75 -18.50 0.09
CA LYS A 68 -12.23 -18.39 0.06
C LYS A 68 -12.81 -17.57 1.21
N ASP A 69 -12.05 -17.46 2.28
CA ASP A 69 -12.34 -16.73 3.51
C ASP A 69 -11.71 -15.33 3.54
N ALA A 70 -11.03 -14.92 2.47
CA ALA A 70 -10.51 -13.56 2.34
C ALA A 70 -11.66 -12.55 2.21
N ASP A 71 -11.82 -11.70 3.22
CA ASP A 71 -12.85 -10.66 3.31
C ASP A 71 -12.21 -9.27 3.26
N GLU A 72 -12.79 -8.36 2.48
CA GLU A 72 -12.38 -6.96 2.42
C GLU A 72 -12.52 -6.24 3.78
N ALA A 73 -13.38 -6.74 4.68
CA ALA A 73 -13.49 -6.28 6.06
C ALA A 73 -12.15 -6.35 6.82
N MET A 74 -11.24 -7.26 6.46
CA MET A 74 -9.90 -7.37 7.06
C MET A 74 -9.09 -6.07 6.94
N VAL A 75 -9.32 -5.29 5.88
CA VAL A 75 -8.67 -3.98 5.69
C VAL A 75 -9.20 -2.97 6.71
N ALA A 76 -10.51 -2.99 6.97
CA ALA A 76 -11.13 -2.14 7.98
C ALA A 76 -10.63 -2.49 9.39
N ASP A 77 -10.53 -3.79 9.69
CA ASP A 77 -10.00 -4.27 10.97
C ASP A 77 -8.55 -3.79 11.18
N ALA A 78 -7.70 -3.89 10.16
CA ALA A 78 -6.33 -3.38 10.21
C ALA A 78 -6.27 -1.86 10.47
N VAL A 79 -7.18 -1.08 9.88
CA VAL A 79 -7.29 0.36 10.16
C VAL A 79 -7.68 0.61 11.62
N VAL A 80 -8.65 -0.13 12.16
CA VAL A 80 -9.06 -0.04 13.56
C VAL A 80 -7.89 -0.33 14.50
N GLU A 81 -7.13 -1.39 14.23
CA GLU A 81 -5.93 -1.74 15.01
C GLU A 81 -4.86 -0.65 14.97
N VAL A 82 -4.57 -0.08 13.80
CA VAL A 82 -3.60 1.02 13.64
C VAL A 82 -4.03 2.25 14.43
N VAL A 83 -5.31 2.62 14.37
CA VAL A 83 -5.85 3.77 15.10
C VAL A 83 -5.79 3.54 16.60
N GLY A 84 -6.14 2.32 17.05
CA GLY A 84 -6.11 1.90 18.46
C GLY A 84 -4.70 1.72 19.04
N THR A 85 -3.68 1.55 18.18
CA THR A 85 -2.29 1.43 18.63
C THR A 85 -1.78 2.74 19.26
N PRO A 86 -1.10 2.69 20.42
CA PRO A 86 -0.57 3.88 21.07
C PRO A 86 0.34 4.71 20.16
N ARG A 87 0.31 6.04 20.34
CA ARG A 87 1.15 6.98 19.59
C ARG A 87 2.63 6.58 19.67
N GLY A 88 3.31 6.59 18.53
CA GLY A 88 4.73 6.23 18.40
C GLY A 88 4.99 4.73 18.28
N GLN A 89 3.98 3.89 18.50
CA GLN A 89 4.05 2.43 18.33
C GLN A 89 3.36 1.97 17.05
N ARG A 90 2.74 2.87 16.29
CA ARG A 90 2.02 2.48 15.08
C ARG A 90 2.98 1.86 14.05
N PRO A 91 2.59 0.76 13.41
CA PRO A 91 3.35 0.21 12.31
C PRO A 91 3.37 1.21 11.17
N PHE A 92 4.53 1.37 10.51
CA PHE A 92 4.65 2.29 9.38
C PHE A 92 3.90 1.77 8.15
N ARG A 93 3.88 0.44 7.96
CA ARG A 93 3.10 -0.26 6.94
C ARG A 93 2.39 -1.45 7.56
N VAL A 94 1.16 -1.68 7.12
CA VAL A 94 0.38 -2.89 7.41
C VAL A 94 -0.06 -3.46 6.08
N HIS A 95 0.41 -4.65 5.74
CA HIS A 95 0.00 -5.36 4.54
C HIS A 95 -1.20 -6.23 4.89
N VAL A 96 -2.29 -6.07 4.13
CA VAL A 96 -3.49 -6.91 4.23
C VAL A 96 -3.69 -7.55 2.87
N ASP A 97 -2.93 -8.61 2.61
CA ASP A 97 -2.87 -9.25 1.30
C ASP A 97 -2.94 -10.78 1.43
N PRO A 98 -4.15 -11.35 1.40
CA PRO A 98 -4.34 -12.80 1.43
C PRO A 98 -3.82 -13.54 0.18
N VAL A 99 -3.65 -12.84 -0.95
CA VAL A 99 -3.16 -13.41 -2.21
C VAL A 99 -1.63 -13.49 -2.23
N ASN A 100 -0.96 -12.68 -1.40
CA ASN A 100 0.49 -12.55 -1.35
C ASN A 100 1.07 -12.23 -2.73
N ASP A 101 0.68 -11.07 -3.26
CA ASP A 101 1.11 -10.55 -4.55
C ASP A 101 2.59 -10.11 -4.59
N GLY A 102 3.25 -10.11 -3.42
CA GLY A 102 4.67 -9.77 -3.25
C GLY A 102 4.93 -8.30 -2.94
N SER A 103 3.90 -7.46 -2.80
CA SER A 103 4.02 -6.04 -2.48
C SER A 103 4.70 -5.79 -1.11
N GLU A 104 4.55 -6.70 -0.16
CA GLU A 104 5.22 -6.64 1.15
C GLU A 104 6.75 -6.71 0.98
N ALA A 105 7.26 -7.73 0.29
CA ALA A 105 8.70 -7.89 0.07
C ALA A 105 9.31 -6.69 -0.68
N VAL A 106 8.59 -6.15 -1.68
CA VAL A 106 9.01 -4.92 -2.39
C VAL A 106 9.05 -3.73 -1.44
N SER A 107 7.99 -3.58 -0.64
CA SER A 107 7.89 -2.49 0.34
C SER A 107 9.02 -2.54 1.34
N GLU A 108 9.36 -3.72 1.88
CA GLU A 108 10.47 -3.90 2.81
C GLU A 108 11.82 -3.48 2.22
N VAL A 109 12.11 -3.88 0.97
CA VAL A 109 13.36 -3.49 0.29
C VAL A 109 13.44 -1.97 0.15
N ALA A 110 12.36 -1.37 -0.35
CA ALA A 110 12.30 0.07 -0.56
C ALA A 110 12.37 0.85 0.76
N ASP A 111 11.76 0.30 1.80
CA ASP A 111 11.76 0.80 3.17
C ASP A 111 13.17 0.80 3.78
N ARG A 112 13.92 -0.30 3.63
CA ARG A 112 15.33 -0.40 4.05
C ARG A 112 16.21 0.60 3.29
N ALA A 113 16.05 0.71 1.98
CA ALA A 113 16.83 1.63 1.16
C ALA A 113 16.67 3.09 1.62
N ARG A 114 15.44 3.50 1.96
CA ARG A 114 15.16 4.86 2.46
C ARG A 114 15.76 5.14 3.84
N VAL A 115 15.71 4.17 4.75
CA VAL A 115 16.37 4.28 6.07
C VAL A 115 17.88 4.49 5.89
N THR A 116 18.51 3.65 5.07
CA THR A 116 19.95 3.76 4.77
C THR A 116 20.29 5.13 4.17
N PHE A 117 19.49 5.61 3.22
CA PHE A 117 19.74 6.88 2.55
C PHE A 117 19.57 8.08 3.50
N LEU A 118 18.48 8.16 4.25
CA LEU A 118 18.26 9.23 5.23
C LEU A 118 19.31 9.21 6.34
N GLY A 119 19.75 8.02 6.76
CA GLY A 119 20.87 7.87 7.69
C GLY A 119 22.17 8.45 7.16
N ARG A 120 22.51 8.18 5.88
CA ARG A 120 23.70 8.75 5.23
C ARG A 120 23.65 10.27 5.09
N LEU A 121 22.45 10.85 4.99
CA LEU A 121 22.25 12.29 4.95
C LEU A 121 22.25 12.95 6.34
N GLY A 122 22.34 12.18 7.43
CA GLY A 122 22.21 12.70 8.79
C GLY A 122 20.78 13.11 9.16
N LEU A 123 19.78 12.64 8.42
CA LEU A 123 18.36 12.97 8.57
C LEU A 123 17.56 11.83 9.23
N SER A 124 18.20 11.07 10.11
CA SER A 124 17.57 9.97 10.84
C SER A 124 16.44 10.44 11.77
N ASP A 125 16.39 11.74 12.11
CA ASP A 125 15.30 12.35 12.87
C ASP A 125 13.98 12.29 12.09
N LEU A 126 14.03 12.42 10.76
CA LEU A 126 12.84 12.35 9.91
C LEU A 126 12.22 10.95 9.85
N LEU A 127 12.94 9.94 10.34
CA LEU A 127 12.45 8.58 10.42
C LEU A 127 11.39 8.41 11.52
N LYS A 128 11.24 9.30 12.48
CA LYS A 128 10.19 9.12 13.49
C LYS A 128 9.47 10.43 13.76
N PRO A 129 8.16 10.39 14.05
CA PRO A 129 7.46 11.56 14.54
C PRO A 129 8.18 12.10 15.77
N GLN A 130 8.52 13.37 15.73
CA GLN A 130 9.18 14.06 16.84
C GLN A 130 8.14 14.48 17.87
N ALA A 131 8.59 14.69 19.11
CA ALA A 131 7.75 15.38 20.07
C ALA A 131 7.47 16.79 19.53
N PRO A 132 6.21 17.28 19.54
CA PRO A 132 5.95 18.66 19.20
C PRO A 132 6.76 19.57 20.15
N PRO A 133 7.31 20.70 19.66
CA PRO A 133 8.03 21.63 20.50
C PRO A 133 7.14 22.07 21.67
N ARG A 134 7.67 22.03 22.89
CA ARG A 134 7.00 22.62 24.04
C ARG A 134 7.17 24.14 23.93
N HIS A 135 6.07 24.84 23.69
CA HIS A 135 6.00 26.29 23.83
C HIS A 135 5.86 26.69 25.30
#